data_AF-A0A941JAT5-F1
#
_entry.id   AF-A0A941JAT5-F1
#
_cell.length_a   1.000
_cell.length_b   1.000
_cell.length_c   1.000
_cell.angle_alpha   90.00
_cell.angle_beta   90.00
_cell.angle_gamma   90.00
#
_symmetry.space_group_name_H-M   'P 1'
#
loop_
_entity.id
_entity.type
_entity.pdbx_description
1 polymer ?
#
loop_
_entity_poly.entity_id
_entity_poly.type
_entity_poly.pdbx_seq_one_letter_code
_entity_poly.pdbx_strand_id
1 'polypeptide(L)'
;MSHSLSQTPSRDGYWFEHLNDDIALERHGNQVRLARFQPPWLVVDQTIATLIISGGWPGRLWRARVTELGDMSGLVANPGYWRAAAMELLEELPLSVLFGAHGERVVALLEQIQALSRAQAECLAANLDPDAGHAYGRAWLRWSEAQGQQRSTPADDWDGTLAAPSARGKDKSPIHSGFLLVHDQLRRRALALDGDQAIVIETDEDGETEEMLAPLWQGVSDALLYAAMAQGAPQYVDAGDEAALMRAWRACYGQR
;
A
#
# COMPACT_ATOMS: atom_id res chain seq x y z
N MET A 1 44.38 -18.21 -21.22
CA MET A 1 43.25 -18.74 -20.41
C MET A 1 42.73 -17.60 -19.57
N SER A 2 41.69 -16.92 -20.05
CA SER A 2 41.12 -15.75 -19.37
C SER A 2 39.98 -16.24 -18.50
N HIS A 3 40.16 -16.18 -17.18
CA HIS A 3 39.09 -16.43 -16.22
C HIS A 3 38.03 -15.34 -16.37
N SER A 4 36.86 -15.73 -16.86
CA SER A 4 35.65 -14.90 -16.78
C SER A 4 35.29 -14.80 -15.29
N LEU A 5 35.51 -13.63 -14.71
CA LEU A 5 34.97 -13.29 -13.38
C LEU A 5 33.45 -13.42 -13.50
N SER A 6 32.88 -14.43 -12.86
CA SER A 6 31.44 -14.55 -12.65
C SER A 6 31.00 -13.29 -11.89
N GLN A 7 30.47 -12.31 -12.61
CA GLN A 7 29.81 -11.18 -11.98
C GLN A 7 28.63 -11.77 -11.21
N THR A 8 28.73 -11.77 -9.89
CA THR A 8 27.56 -12.03 -9.05
C THR A 8 26.51 -11.00 -9.47
N PRO A 9 25.31 -11.41 -9.87
CA PRO A 9 24.28 -10.48 -10.32
C PRO A 9 24.06 -9.44 -9.22
N SER A 10 24.07 -8.16 -9.59
CA SER A 10 23.85 -7.06 -8.65
C SER A 10 22.51 -7.25 -7.96
N ARG A 11 22.49 -7.27 -6.62
CA ARG A 11 21.27 -7.41 -5.82
C ARG A 11 20.72 -6.04 -5.46
N ASP A 12 20.44 -5.26 -6.50
CA ASP A 12 19.93 -3.89 -6.37
C ASP A 12 18.40 -3.95 -6.33
N GLY A 13 17.81 -3.33 -5.32
CA GLY A 13 16.37 -3.32 -5.11
C GLY A 13 15.95 -2.14 -4.25
N TYR A 14 14.84 -2.31 -3.55
CA TYR A 14 14.17 -1.24 -2.83
C TYR A 14 13.93 -1.66 -1.39
N TRP A 15 14.31 -0.79 -0.47
CA TRP A 15 14.09 -0.98 0.95
C TRP A 15 13.28 0.20 1.49
N PHE A 16 12.19 -0.11 2.19
CA PHE A 16 11.45 0.87 2.95
C PHE A 16 11.89 0.79 4.41
N GLU A 17 12.49 1.87 4.89
CA GLU A 17 12.89 2.04 6.27
C GLU A 17 11.72 2.61 7.07
N HIS A 18 11.19 1.84 8.03
CA HIS A 18 10.24 2.36 9.00
C HIS A 18 10.99 3.18 10.05
N LEU A 19 10.47 4.36 10.41
CA LEU A 19 11.15 5.25 11.37
C LEU A 19 11.07 4.76 12.83
N ASN A 20 10.17 3.82 13.11
CA ASN A 20 9.91 3.29 14.45
C ASN A 20 10.22 1.79 14.56
N ASP A 21 11.09 1.24 13.69
CA ASP A 21 11.42 -0.18 13.72
C ASP A 21 12.19 -0.56 15.00
N ASP A 22 11.74 -1.61 15.67
CA ASP A 22 12.43 -2.26 16.80
C ASP A 22 13.66 -3.07 16.35
N ILE A 23 13.98 -3.06 15.05
CA ILE A 23 15.15 -3.74 14.49
C ILE A 23 16.40 -2.89 14.77
N ALA A 24 17.27 -3.41 15.63
CA ALA A 24 18.54 -2.76 15.92
C ALA A 24 19.48 -2.81 14.69
N LEU A 25 19.82 -1.64 14.16
CA LEU A 25 20.70 -1.46 13.00
C LEU A 25 22.03 -0.81 13.39
N GLU A 26 23.12 -1.29 12.82
CA GLU A 26 24.40 -0.62 12.80
C GLU A 26 24.57 0.14 11.47
N ARG A 27 25.03 1.40 11.56
CA ARG A 27 25.18 2.29 10.40
C ARG A 27 26.60 2.84 10.33
N HIS A 28 27.23 2.67 9.15
CA HIS A 28 28.53 3.24 8.85
C HIS A 28 28.51 3.89 7.46
N GLY A 29 28.33 5.21 7.42
CA GLY A 29 28.10 5.92 6.16
C GLY A 29 26.83 5.42 5.48
N ASN A 30 26.96 4.90 4.26
CA ASN A 30 25.85 4.32 3.51
C ASN A 30 25.63 2.81 3.76
N GLN A 31 26.44 2.18 4.60
CA GLN A 31 26.27 0.77 4.95
C GLN A 31 25.29 0.63 6.11
N VAL A 32 24.33 -0.27 5.96
CA VAL A 32 23.34 -0.66 6.97
C VAL A 32 23.46 -2.15 7.19
N ARG A 33 23.52 -2.58 8.45
CA ARG A 33 23.46 -4.00 8.79
C ARG A 33 22.69 -4.24 10.08
N LEU A 34 22.19 -5.45 10.25
CA LEU A 34 21.63 -5.87 11.53
C LEU A 34 22.71 -5.88 12.60
N ALA A 35 22.40 -5.32 13.77
CA ALA A 35 23.29 -5.37 14.93
C ALA A 35 23.52 -6.81 15.43
N ARG A 36 22.59 -7.72 15.12
CA ARG A 36 22.73 -9.17 15.36
C ARG A 36 22.43 -9.92 14.08
N PHE A 37 23.30 -10.87 13.72
CA PHE A 37 23.12 -11.70 12.54
C PHE A 37 22.07 -12.80 12.78
N GLN A 38 20.81 -12.41 12.89
CA GLN A 38 19.67 -13.30 13.09
C GLN A 38 18.39 -12.62 12.62
N PRO A 39 17.31 -13.37 12.35
CA PRO A 39 15.99 -12.79 12.04
C PRO A 39 15.49 -11.83 13.14
N PRO A 40 14.62 -10.86 12.78
CA PRO A 40 14.06 -10.61 11.45
C PRO A 40 15.09 -10.01 10.47
N TRP A 41 15.10 -10.53 9.24
CA TRP A 41 15.95 -10.03 8.17
C TRP A 41 15.36 -8.77 7.52
N LEU A 42 16.21 -7.93 6.96
CA LEU A 42 15.78 -6.73 6.21
C LEU A 42 15.21 -7.17 4.86
N VAL A 43 13.98 -6.75 4.55
CA VAL A 43 13.32 -7.11 3.29
C VAL A 43 13.67 -6.07 2.23
N VAL A 44 14.39 -6.50 1.19
CA VAL A 44 14.72 -5.65 0.03
C VAL A 44 13.99 -6.19 -1.19
N ASP A 45 12.94 -5.50 -1.61
CA ASP A 45 12.12 -5.87 -2.76
C ASP A 45 12.89 -5.69 -4.07
N GLN A 46 12.77 -6.65 -4.98
CA GLN A 46 13.40 -6.56 -6.30
C GLN A 46 12.70 -5.51 -7.18
N THR A 47 11.45 -5.16 -6.87
CA THR A 47 10.63 -4.23 -7.63
C THR A 47 9.79 -3.37 -6.68
N ILE A 48 9.66 -2.07 -6.96
CA ILE A 48 8.83 -1.16 -6.14
C ILE A 48 7.37 -1.62 -6.07
N ALA A 49 6.82 -2.14 -7.17
CA ALA A 49 5.40 -2.50 -7.26
C ALA A 49 4.97 -3.62 -6.29
N THR A 50 5.92 -4.38 -5.74
CA THR A 50 5.65 -5.47 -4.79
C THR A 50 5.87 -5.09 -3.34
N LEU A 51 6.41 -3.89 -3.09
CA LEU A 51 6.76 -3.45 -1.76
C LEU A 51 5.48 -3.26 -0.92
N ILE A 52 5.40 -4.03 0.16
CA ILE A 52 4.31 -3.95 1.14
C ILE A 52 4.77 -3.04 2.27
N ILE A 53 3.99 -1.99 2.54
CA ILE A 53 4.22 -1.07 3.64
C ILE A 53 3.20 -1.39 4.71
N SER A 54 3.62 -2.13 5.74
CA SER A 54 2.80 -2.43 6.90
C SER A 54 3.27 -1.59 8.07
N GLY A 55 2.54 -0.52 8.38
CA GLY A 55 2.84 0.38 9.49
C GLY A 55 4.09 1.23 9.35
N GLY A 56 4.32 2.11 10.34
CA GLY A 56 5.49 2.99 10.36
C GLY A 56 5.55 4.01 9.23
N TRP A 57 4.42 4.31 8.59
CA TRP A 57 4.29 5.43 7.66
C TRP A 57 4.16 6.77 8.42
N PRO A 58 4.79 7.87 7.95
CA PRO A 58 5.74 7.91 6.83
C PRO A 58 7.11 7.31 7.20
N GLY A 59 7.77 6.70 6.21
CA GLY A 59 9.12 6.12 6.33
C GLY A 59 10.09 6.76 5.35
N ARG A 60 11.20 6.07 5.04
CA ARG A 60 12.15 6.47 3.99
C ARG A 60 12.29 5.36 2.97
N LEU A 61 12.23 5.72 1.68
CA LEU A 61 12.43 4.76 0.60
C LEU A 61 13.85 4.87 0.06
N TRP A 62 14.51 3.74 -0.04
CA TRP A 62 15.88 3.65 -0.55
C TRP A 62 15.95 2.71 -1.74
N ARG A 63 16.71 3.12 -2.76
CA ARG A 63 17.38 2.16 -3.64
C ARG A 63 18.58 1.61 -2.87
N ALA A 64 18.65 0.29 -2.72
CA ALA A 64 19.67 -0.38 -1.91
C ALA A 64 20.29 -1.56 -2.64
N ARG A 65 21.52 -1.90 -2.30
CA ARG A 65 22.22 -3.09 -2.77
C ARG A 65 22.45 -4.05 -1.63
N VAL A 66 21.94 -5.27 -1.73
CA VAL A 66 22.19 -6.31 -0.72
C VAL A 66 23.63 -6.78 -0.81
N THR A 67 24.39 -6.54 0.26
CA THR A 67 25.80 -6.94 0.38
C THR A 67 25.96 -8.27 1.11
N GLU A 68 25.03 -8.59 2.02
CA GLU A 68 25.02 -9.84 2.79
C GLU A 68 23.59 -10.37 2.93
N LEU A 69 23.36 -11.63 2.54
CA LEU A 69 22.06 -12.30 2.71
C LEU A 69 21.95 -12.90 4.11
N GLY A 70 20.74 -12.90 4.66
CA GLY A 70 20.39 -13.73 5.80
C GLY A 70 20.24 -15.21 5.41
N ASP A 71 20.04 -16.06 6.41
CA ASP A 71 19.71 -17.47 6.18
C ASP A 71 18.33 -17.61 5.50
N MET A 72 18.31 -18.34 4.38
CA MET A 72 17.16 -18.58 3.52
C MET A 72 16.75 -20.05 3.48
N SER A 73 17.39 -20.90 4.30
CA SER A 73 17.16 -22.34 4.33
C SER A 73 15.70 -22.68 4.65
N GLY A 74 15.08 -23.55 3.85
CA GLY A 74 13.69 -23.96 4.03
C GLY A 74 12.63 -22.96 3.52
N LEU A 75 13.03 -21.87 2.87
CA LEU A 75 12.12 -20.85 2.36
C LEU A 75 12.02 -20.87 0.82
N VAL A 76 11.00 -20.21 0.28
CA VAL A 76 10.80 -20.06 -1.17
C VAL A 76 12.03 -19.39 -1.80
N ALA A 77 12.58 -20.00 -2.85
CA ALA A 77 13.87 -19.61 -3.43
C ALA A 77 13.89 -18.24 -4.14
N ASN A 78 12.74 -17.77 -4.66
CA ASN A 78 12.65 -16.47 -5.33
C ASN A 78 11.30 -15.78 -5.05
N PRO A 79 11.11 -15.24 -3.84
CA PRO A 79 9.84 -14.65 -3.46
C PRO A 79 9.62 -13.26 -4.07
N GLY A 80 10.59 -12.70 -4.80
CA GLY A 80 10.55 -11.33 -5.33
C GLY A 80 11.21 -10.27 -4.46
N TYR A 81 11.80 -10.68 -3.35
CA TYR A 81 12.61 -9.85 -2.47
C TYR A 81 13.81 -10.66 -1.98
N TRP A 82 14.81 -9.98 -1.44
CA TRP A 82 15.90 -10.57 -0.70
C TRP A 82 15.70 -10.35 0.80
N ARG A 83 16.12 -11.33 1.59
CA ARG A 83 16.28 -11.19 3.03
C ARG A 83 17.73 -10.85 3.31
N ALA A 84 18.00 -9.59 3.62
CA ALA A 84 19.32 -9.05 3.80
C ALA A 84 19.70 -9.00 5.29
N ALA A 85 20.95 -9.34 5.59
CA ALA A 85 21.60 -9.05 6.87
C ALA A 85 22.39 -7.74 6.81
N ALA A 86 22.87 -7.37 5.62
CA ALA A 86 23.51 -6.10 5.35
C ALA A 86 23.23 -5.61 3.92
N MET A 87 23.21 -4.29 3.76
CA MET A 87 23.02 -3.61 2.49
C MET A 87 23.76 -2.28 2.44
N GLU A 88 23.98 -1.80 1.23
CA GLU A 88 24.45 -0.47 0.92
C GLU A 88 23.27 0.39 0.44
N LEU A 89 23.09 1.56 1.03
CA LEU A 89 22.16 2.59 0.56
C LEU A 89 22.77 3.31 -0.63
N LEU A 90 22.08 3.27 -1.77
CA LEU A 90 22.56 3.87 -3.01
C LEU A 90 21.97 5.25 -3.20
N GLU A 91 20.67 5.40 -2.97
CA GLU A 91 19.92 6.62 -3.28
C GLU A 91 18.62 6.64 -2.47
N GLU A 92 18.30 7.79 -1.88
CA GLU A 92 16.99 8.03 -1.27
C GLU A 92 16.02 8.43 -2.37
N LEU A 93 14.86 7.79 -2.42
CA LEU A 93 13.83 8.01 -3.42
C LEU A 93 12.63 8.74 -2.80
N PRO A 94 11.93 9.60 -3.56
CA PRO A 94 10.68 10.17 -3.09
C PRO A 94 9.63 9.07 -2.89
N LEU A 95 8.85 9.21 -1.81
CA LEU A 95 7.82 8.22 -1.43
C LEU A 95 6.74 8.03 -2.49
N SER A 96 6.48 9.06 -3.31
CA SER A 96 5.50 9.01 -4.41
C SER A 96 5.76 7.87 -5.40
N VAL A 97 7.02 7.45 -5.58
CA VAL A 97 7.36 6.36 -6.51
C VAL A 97 6.70 5.04 -6.10
N LEU A 98 6.38 4.86 -4.81
CA LEU A 98 5.69 3.67 -4.31
C LEU A 98 4.34 3.44 -4.97
N PHE A 99 3.67 4.49 -5.43
CA PHE A 99 2.28 4.44 -5.89
C PHE A 99 2.12 4.67 -7.39
N GLY A 100 3.21 4.56 -8.16
CA GLY A 100 3.20 4.68 -9.60
C GLY A 100 3.13 6.12 -10.11
N ALA A 101 2.62 6.31 -11.33
CA ALA A 101 2.74 7.56 -12.08
C ALA A 101 2.07 8.78 -11.42
N HIS A 102 1.03 8.55 -10.61
CA HIS A 102 0.29 9.60 -9.91
C HIS A 102 0.54 9.59 -8.40
N GLY A 103 1.65 9.00 -7.96
CA GLY A 103 1.86 8.74 -6.53
C GLY A 103 1.99 9.98 -5.65
N GLU A 104 2.35 11.16 -6.20
CA GLU A 104 2.29 12.43 -5.46
C GLU A 104 0.87 12.72 -4.94
N ARG A 105 -0.17 12.38 -5.71
CA ARG A 105 -1.57 12.54 -5.27
C ARG A 105 -1.94 11.56 -4.17
N VAL A 106 -1.41 10.34 -4.23
CA VAL A 106 -1.61 9.32 -3.19
C VAL A 106 -0.91 9.74 -1.90
N VAL A 107 0.32 10.27 -1.97
CA VAL A 107 1.04 10.82 -0.81
C VAL A 107 0.25 11.97 -0.17
N ALA A 108 -0.21 12.94 -0.98
CA ALA A 108 -1.03 14.05 -0.48
C ALA A 108 -2.32 13.56 0.20
N LEU A 109 -2.97 12.52 -0.35
CA LEU A 109 -4.15 11.90 0.27
C LEU A 109 -3.80 11.25 1.62
N LEU A 110 -2.69 10.50 1.72
CA LEU A 110 -2.23 9.89 2.97
C LEU A 110 -1.89 10.93 4.05
N GLU A 111 -1.35 12.09 3.66
CA GLU A 111 -1.15 13.23 4.56
C GLU A 111 -2.48 13.78 5.09
N GLN A 112 -3.52 13.86 4.23
CA GLN A 112 -4.86 14.27 4.68
C GLN A 112 -5.46 13.29 5.68
N ILE A 113 -5.24 11.98 5.51
CA ILE A 113 -5.74 10.97 6.47
C ILE A 113 -5.13 11.20 7.85
N GLN A 114 -3.84 11.50 7.94
CA GLN A 114 -3.18 11.75 9.23
C GLN A 114 -3.75 13.00 9.94
N ALA A 115 -4.15 14.01 9.17
CA ALA A 115 -4.76 15.24 9.67
C ALA A 115 -6.29 15.17 9.84
N LEU A 116 -6.93 14.07 9.45
CA LEU A 116 -8.39 13.93 9.41
C LEU A 116 -9.02 14.23 10.76
N SER A 117 -9.97 15.16 10.81
CA SER A 117 -10.76 15.45 12.01
C SER A 117 -12.07 14.68 12.03
N ARG A 118 -12.71 14.60 13.20
CA ARG A 118 -14.05 14.00 13.36
C ARG A 118 -15.09 14.63 12.41
N ALA A 119 -15.12 15.95 12.31
CA ALA A 119 -16.06 16.65 11.43
C ALA A 119 -15.81 16.34 9.94
N GLN A 120 -14.55 16.17 9.54
CA GLN A 120 -14.22 15.75 8.18
C GLN A 120 -14.60 14.29 7.91
N ALA A 121 -14.45 13.40 8.90
CA ALA A 121 -14.90 12.01 8.81
C ALA A 121 -16.42 11.94 8.59
N GLU A 122 -17.20 12.67 9.40
CA GLU A 122 -18.65 12.77 9.24
C GLU A 122 -19.04 13.37 7.88
N CYS A 123 -18.32 14.40 7.42
CA CYS A 123 -18.55 14.99 6.10
C CYS A 123 -18.29 14.00 4.95
N LEU A 124 -17.19 13.23 5.02
CA LEU A 124 -16.86 12.23 4.00
C LEU A 124 -17.94 11.15 3.92
N ALA A 125 -18.29 10.53 5.06
CA ALA A 125 -19.28 9.47 5.11
C ALA A 125 -20.68 9.93 4.66
N ALA A 126 -21.07 11.16 5.00
CA ALA A 126 -22.39 11.71 4.63
C ALA A 126 -22.51 12.08 3.14
N ASN A 127 -21.40 12.18 2.41
CA ASN A 127 -21.38 12.67 1.02
C ASN A 127 -20.96 11.61 -0.01
N LEU A 128 -20.96 10.32 0.37
CA LEU A 128 -20.79 9.22 -0.57
C LEU A 128 -21.84 9.28 -1.68
N ASP A 129 -21.39 9.11 -2.92
CA ASP A 129 -22.30 8.91 -4.04
C ASP A 129 -22.81 7.46 -4.05
N PRO A 130 -24.12 7.21 -4.20
CA PRO A 130 -24.64 5.84 -4.28
C PRO A 130 -24.03 4.99 -5.41
N ASP A 131 -23.51 5.59 -6.49
CA ASP A 131 -22.85 4.86 -7.59
C ASP A 131 -21.33 4.68 -7.39
N ALA A 132 -20.75 5.27 -6.33
CA ALA A 132 -19.28 5.28 -6.18
C ALA A 132 -18.66 3.88 -6.04
N GLY A 133 -19.31 2.95 -5.34
CA GLY A 133 -18.85 1.56 -5.24
C GLY A 133 -18.82 0.85 -6.59
N HIS A 134 -19.87 1.02 -7.41
CA HIS A 134 -19.90 0.48 -8.77
C HIS A 134 -18.83 1.15 -9.67
N ALA A 135 -18.64 2.47 -9.55
CA ALA A 135 -17.58 3.19 -10.26
C ALA A 135 -16.18 2.68 -9.89
N TYR A 136 -15.96 2.39 -8.60
CA TYR A 136 -14.72 1.82 -8.09
C TYR A 136 -14.47 0.42 -8.65
N GLY A 137 -15.51 -0.42 -8.65
CA GLY A 137 -15.44 -1.77 -9.22
C GLY A 137 -15.20 -1.78 -10.73
N ARG A 138 -15.80 -0.86 -11.49
CA ARG A 138 -15.50 -0.67 -12.92
C ARG A 138 -14.03 -0.29 -13.16
N ALA A 139 -13.45 0.55 -12.30
CA ALA A 139 -12.05 0.92 -12.40
C ALA A 139 -11.11 -0.26 -12.11
N TRP A 140 -11.41 -1.07 -11.09
CA TRP A 140 -10.70 -2.32 -10.81
C TRP A 140 -10.78 -3.31 -11.98
N LEU A 141 -11.96 -3.46 -12.59
CA LEU A 141 -12.15 -4.32 -13.75
C LEU A 141 -11.26 -3.85 -14.92
N ARG A 142 -11.24 -2.54 -15.23
CA ARG A 142 -10.38 -1.97 -16.28
C ARG A 142 -8.89 -2.20 -16.00
N TRP A 143 -8.45 -2.04 -14.75
CA TRP A 143 -7.06 -2.36 -14.36
C TRP A 143 -6.76 -3.85 -14.54
N SER A 144 -7.63 -4.73 -14.04
CA SER A 144 -7.48 -6.19 -14.13
C SER A 144 -7.40 -6.66 -15.60
N GLU A 145 -8.24 -6.11 -16.48
CA GLU A 145 -8.19 -6.34 -17.93
C GLU A 145 -6.87 -5.89 -18.55
N ALA A 146 -6.36 -4.72 -18.13
CA ALA A 146 -5.05 -4.22 -18.58
C ALA A 146 -3.89 -5.14 -18.11
N GLN A 147 -4.04 -5.82 -16.97
CA GLN A 147 -3.12 -6.85 -16.50
C GLN A 147 -3.33 -8.23 -17.16
N GLY A 148 -4.21 -8.33 -18.15
CA GLY A 148 -4.43 -9.53 -18.96
C GLY A 148 -5.24 -10.62 -18.25
N GLN A 149 -5.97 -10.28 -17.18
CA GLN A 149 -6.91 -11.19 -16.55
C GLN A 149 -8.18 -11.33 -17.42
N GLN A 150 -8.71 -12.54 -17.54
CA GLN A 150 -9.96 -12.76 -18.27
C GLN A 150 -11.15 -12.27 -17.43
N ARG A 151 -12.18 -11.74 -18.09
CA ARG A 151 -13.46 -11.33 -17.48
C ARG A 151 -14.16 -12.51 -16.83
N SER A 152 -13.81 -12.82 -15.58
CA SER A 152 -14.54 -13.80 -14.76
C SER A 152 -15.23 -13.16 -13.56
N THR A 153 -14.73 -12.00 -13.10
CA THR A 153 -15.22 -11.33 -11.90
C THR A 153 -16.09 -10.13 -12.29
N PRO A 154 -17.40 -10.15 -11.96
CA PRO A 154 -18.30 -8.99 -12.10
C PRO A 154 -17.73 -7.73 -11.44
N ALA A 155 -18.09 -6.55 -11.97
CA ALA A 155 -17.65 -5.26 -11.42
C ALA A 155 -18.04 -5.09 -9.94
N ASP A 156 -19.22 -5.58 -9.55
CA ASP A 156 -19.77 -5.40 -8.21
C ASP A 156 -18.98 -6.19 -7.14
N ASP A 157 -18.28 -7.25 -7.54
CA ASP A 157 -17.45 -8.07 -6.63
C ASP A 157 -16.11 -7.38 -6.28
N TRP A 158 -15.81 -6.23 -6.90
CA TRP A 158 -14.59 -5.46 -6.65
C TRP A 158 -14.77 -4.34 -5.62
N ASP A 159 -15.99 -4.09 -5.15
CA ASP A 159 -16.21 -3.09 -4.10
C ASP A 159 -15.42 -3.46 -2.83
N GLY A 160 -14.84 -2.46 -2.17
CA GLY A 160 -13.96 -2.66 -1.03
C GLY A 160 -12.62 -3.39 -1.30
N THR A 161 -12.32 -3.78 -2.53
CA THR A 161 -11.07 -4.52 -2.83
C THR A 161 -9.84 -3.63 -2.64
N LEU A 162 -8.90 -4.07 -1.80
CA LEU A 162 -7.63 -3.36 -1.57
C LEU A 162 -6.48 -3.91 -2.41
N ALA A 163 -6.54 -5.20 -2.75
CA ALA A 163 -5.51 -5.92 -3.48
C ALA A 163 -6.10 -7.18 -4.13
N ALA A 164 -5.64 -7.52 -5.33
CA ALA A 164 -6.05 -8.73 -6.05
C ALA A 164 -4.89 -9.32 -6.84
N PRO A 165 -4.84 -10.66 -7.02
CA PRO A 165 -3.81 -11.30 -7.84
C PRO A 165 -3.90 -10.84 -9.30
N SER A 166 -2.80 -10.38 -9.89
CA SER A 166 -2.72 -10.13 -11.33
C SER A 166 -2.37 -11.40 -12.10
N ALA A 167 -2.98 -11.60 -13.28
CA ALA A 167 -2.63 -12.69 -14.19
C ALA A 167 -1.23 -12.51 -14.84
N ARG A 168 -0.79 -11.26 -15.03
CA ARG A 168 0.54 -10.91 -15.55
C ARG A 168 1.30 -10.07 -14.52
N GLY A 169 2.24 -10.70 -13.83
CA GLY A 169 3.17 -9.99 -12.96
C GLY A 169 2.86 -10.14 -11.48
N LYS A 170 3.42 -9.23 -10.69
CA LYS A 170 3.34 -9.25 -9.22
C LYS A 170 2.56 -8.06 -8.65
N ASP A 171 2.05 -7.20 -9.52
CA ASP A 171 1.28 -6.02 -9.15
C ASP A 171 -0.06 -6.48 -8.57
N LYS A 172 -0.48 -5.85 -7.47
CA LYS A 172 -1.70 -6.28 -6.75
C LYS A 172 -2.81 -5.25 -6.77
N SER A 173 -2.53 -4.03 -7.23
CA SER A 173 -3.56 -2.99 -7.34
C SER A 173 -3.17 -1.91 -8.36
N PRO A 174 -4.16 -1.09 -8.81
CA PRO A 174 -3.94 0.10 -9.62
C PRO A 174 -2.90 1.09 -9.07
N ILE A 175 -2.71 1.13 -7.75
CA ILE A 175 -1.80 2.05 -7.05
C ILE A 175 -0.80 1.31 -6.15
N HIS A 176 -0.41 0.09 -6.55
CA HIS A 176 0.47 -0.82 -5.78
C HIS A 176 -0.03 -1.08 -4.34
N SER A 177 0.72 -0.72 -3.30
CA SER A 177 0.30 -0.86 -1.91
C SER A 177 -0.57 0.30 -1.40
N GLY A 178 -0.90 1.28 -2.25
CA GLY A 178 -1.61 2.50 -1.86
C GLY A 178 -2.95 2.26 -1.16
N PHE A 179 -3.81 1.38 -1.66
CA PHE A 179 -5.11 1.11 -1.01
C PHE A 179 -4.96 0.44 0.36
N LEU A 180 -4.04 -0.52 0.50
CA LEU A 180 -3.72 -1.13 1.79
C LEU A 180 -3.24 -0.08 2.79
N LEU A 181 -2.40 0.85 2.34
CA LEU A 181 -1.86 1.90 3.20
C LEU A 181 -2.91 2.95 3.58
N VAL A 182 -3.81 3.32 2.65
CA VAL A 182 -4.98 4.18 2.94
C VAL A 182 -5.82 3.55 4.05
N HIS A 183 -6.13 2.25 3.92
CA HIS A 183 -6.91 1.53 4.92
C HIS A 183 -6.20 1.44 6.28
N ASP A 184 -4.90 1.07 6.32
CA ASP A 184 -4.12 1.02 7.57
C ASP A 184 -4.03 2.39 8.26
N GLN A 185 -3.74 3.46 7.51
CA GLN A 185 -3.63 4.81 8.06
C GLN A 185 -4.98 5.32 8.57
N LEU A 186 -6.07 5.04 7.85
CA LEU A 186 -7.41 5.38 8.32
C LEU A 186 -7.73 4.63 9.61
N ARG A 187 -7.49 3.31 9.68
CA ARG A 187 -7.79 2.52 10.87
C ARG A 187 -7.08 3.07 12.11
N ARG A 188 -5.79 3.41 11.98
CA ARG A 188 -5.02 4.07 13.05
C ARG A 188 -5.63 5.41 13.45
N ARG A 189 -6.04 6.21 12.47
CA ARG A 189 -6.63 7.52 12.74
C ARG A 189 -7.99 7.42 13.40
N ALA A 190 -8.82 6.47 12.98
CA ALA A 190 -10.12 6.17 13.56
C ALA A 190 -9.96 5.77 15.03
N LEU A 191 -9.07 4.83 15.33
CA LEU A 191 -8.71 4.44 16.70
C LEU A 191 -8.19 5.63 17.53
N ALA A 192 -7.39 6.53 16.94
CA ALA A 192 -6.90 7.70 17.65
C ALA A 192 -8.01 8.74 17.98
N LEU A 193 -9.10 8.77 17.21
CA LEU A 193 -10.21 9.70 17.41
C LEU A 193 -11.32 9.13 18.30
N ASP A 194 -11.60 7.83 18.16
CA ASP A 194 -12.76 7.17 18.78
C ASP A 194 -12.42 6.03 19.74
N GLY A 195 -11.14 5.65 19.84
CA GLY A 195 -10.71 4.47 20.57
C GLY A 195 -11.40 3.22 20.04
N ASP A 196 -11.77 2.31 20.94
CA ASP A 196 -12.37 1.03 20.60
C ASP A 196 -13.72 1.17 19.87
N GLN A 197 -14.41 2.30 19.98
CA GLN A 197 -15.66 2.56 19.25
C GLN A 197 -15.45 2.69 17.73
N ALA A 198 -14.21 2.81 17.28
CA ALA A 198 -13.88 2.79 15.86
C ALA A 198 -14.04 1.40 15.22
N ILE A 199 -14.05 0.34 16.03
CA ILE A 199 -14.02 -1.06 15.60
C ILE A 199 -15.27 -1.78 16.12
N VAL A 200 -15.92 -2.54 15.25
CA VAL A 200 -16.98 -3.49 15.61
C VAL A 200 -16.37 -4.88 15.55
N ILE A 201 -16.56 -5.66 16.62
CA ILE A 201 -16.15 -7.05 16.68
C ILE A 201 -17.41 -7.89 16.58
N GLU A 202 -17.52 -8.67 15.50
CA GLU A 202 -18.58 -9.65 15.34
C GLU A 202 -18.00 -11.05 15.57
N THR A 203 -18.75 -11.89 16.27
CA THR A 203 -18.39 -13.30 16.47
C THR A 203 -19.45 -14.13 15.77
N ASP A 204 -19.03 -14.96 14.83
CA ASP A 204 -19.93 -15.85 14.12
C ASP A 204 -20.40 -17.03 14.99
N GLU A 205 -21.27 -17.88 14.44
CA GLU A 205 -21.83 -19.04 15.12
C GLU A 205 -20.76 -20.09 15.49
N ASP A 206 -19.62 -20.10 14.79
CA ASP A 206 -18.49 -21.01 15.00
C ASP A 206 -17.46 -20.46 16.00
N GLY A 207 -17.66 -19.23 16.48
CA GLY A 207 -16.79 -18.56 17.44
C GLY A 207 -15.62 -17.81 16.80
N GLU A 208 -15.59 -17.66 15.49
CA GLU A 208 -14.61 -16.84 14.78
C GLU A 208 -14.97 -15.36 14.92
N THR A 209 -13.97 -14.55 15.29
CA THR A 209 -14.15 -13.12 15.48
C THR A 209 -13.62 -12.33 14.30
N GLU A 210 -14.44 -11.46 13.71
CA GLU A 210 -14.03 -10.52 12.68
C GLU A 210 -14.04 -9.08 13.24
N GLU A 211 -12.97 -8.33 12.99
CA GLU A 211 -12.86 -6.92 13.34
C GLU A 211 -13.15 -6.06 12.11
N MET A 212 -14.21 -5.27 12.17
CA MET A 212 -14.62 -4.36 11.10
C MET A 212 -14.57 -2.91 11.56
N LEU A 213 -14.48 -1.96 10.62
CA LEU A 213 -14.66 -0.55 10.95
C LEU A 213 -16.13 -0.30 11.33
N ALA A 214 -16.37 0.50 12.36
CA ALA A 214 -17.72 0.95 12.68
C ALA A 214 -18.32 1.74 11.50
N PRO A 215 -19.67 1.81 11.36
CA PRO A 215 -20.31 2.30 10.13
C PRO A 215 -19.84 3.67 9.63
N LEU A 216 -19.56 4.60 10.54
CA LEU A 216 -18.96 5.89 10.18
C LEU A 216 -17.61 5.71 9.49
N TRP A 217 -16.70 4.96 10.12
CA TRP A 217 -15.35 4.74 9.63
C TRP A 217 -15.30 3.87 8.39
N GLN A 218 -16.25 2.95 8.21
CA GLN A 218 -16.43 2.23 6.96
C GLN A 218 -16.75 3.21 5.82
N GLY A 219 -17.73 4.11 5.99
CA GLY A 219 -18.05 5.11 4.97
C GLY A 219 -16.90 6.09 4.69
N VAL A 220 -16.06 6.38 5.68
CA VAL A 220 -14.82 7.15 5.47
C VAL A 220 -13.80 6.35 4.68
N SER A 221 -13.65 5.06 4.96
CA SER A 221 -12.78 4.14 4.21
C SER A 221 -13.15 4.14 2.75
N ASP A 222 -14.43 3.93 2.45
CA ASP A 222 -14.94 3.91 1.09
C ASP A 222 -14.65 5.25 0.39
N ALA A 223 -14.97 6.38 1.02
CA ALA A 223 -14.71 7.71 0.45
C ALA A 223 -13.22 7.95 0.14
N LEU A 224 -12.32 7.49 1.00
CA LEU A 224 -10.88 7.63 0.81
C LEU A 224 -10.33 6.68 -0.25
N LEU A 225 -10.81 5.44 -0.33
CA LEU A 225 -10.44 4.48 -1.37
C LEU A 225 -10.91 4.95 -2.75
N TYR A 226 -12.13 5.49 -2.83
CA TYR A 226 -12.68 6.06 -4.05
C TYR A 226 -11.86 7.27 -4.54
N ALA A 227 -11.52 8.18 -3.62
CA ALA A 227 -10.65 9.30 -3.92
C ALA A 227 -9.23 8.85 -4.35
N ALA A 228 -8.69 7.81 -3.70
CA ALA A 228 -7.38 7.25 -4.04
C ALA A 228 -7.37 6.60 -5.43
N MET A 229 -8.45 5.91 -5.82
CA MET A 229 -8.59 5.37 -7.19
C MET A 229 -8.62 6.48 -8.22
N ALA A 230 -9.51 7.47 -8.05
CA ALA A 230 -9.68 8.57 -8.99
C ALA A 230 -8.40 9.40 -9.16
N GLN A 231 -7.66 9.63 -8.08
CA GLN A 231 -6.46 10.46 -8.10
C GLN A 231 -5.17 9.69 -8.42
N GLY A 232 -5.04 8.46 -7.93
CA GLY A 232 -3.83 7.65 -8.04
C GLY A 232 -3.80 6.78 -9.30
N ALA A 233 -4.96 6.47 -9.89
CA ALA A 233 -5.03 5.69 -11.11
C ALA A 233 -6.10 6.21 -12.11
N PRO A 234 -6.06 7.51 -12.48
CA PRO A 234 -7.04 8.12 -13.39
C PRO A 234 -7.10 7.45 -14.77
N GLN A 235 -6.04 6.77 -15.20
CA GLN A 235 -6.02 6.01 -16.45
C GLN A 235 -7.02 4.84 -16.49
N TYR A 236 -7.57 4.43 -15.34
CA TYR A 236 -8.63 3.42 -15.24
C TYR A 236 -9.97 4.00 -14.80
N VAL A 237 -10.14 5.32 -14.80
CA VAL A 237 -11.36 5.99 -14.34
C VAL A 237 -11.92 6.86 -15.46
N ASP A 238 -13.13 6.55 -15.92
CA ASP A 238 -13.81 7.38 -16.91
C ASP A 238 -14.41 8.63 -16.25
N ALA A 239 -14.68 9.69 -17.04
CA ALA A 239 -15.12 10.98 -16.50
C ALA A 239 -16.41 10.92 -15.66
N GLY A 240 -17.34 10.02 -16.00
CA GLY A 240 -18.55 9.78 -15.21
C GLY A 240 -18.25 9.11 -13.86
N ASP A 241 -17.35 8.13 -13.85
CA ASP A 241 -16.91 7.43 -12.66
C ASP A 241 -16.12 8.37 -11.74
N GLU A 242 -15.27 9.24 -12.30
CA GLU A 242 -14.49 10.21 -11.53
C GLU A 242 -15.39 11.15 -10.71
N ALA A 243 -16.50 11.61 -11.29
CA ALA A 243 -17.43 12.49 -10.61
C ALA A 243 -18.05 11.81 -9.37
N ALA A 244 -18.46 10.54 -9.49
CA ALA A 244 -19.02 9.76 -8.40
C ALA A 244 -17.96 9.47 -7.31
N LEU A 245 -16.79 8.97 -7.72
CA LEU A 245 -15.69 8.63 -6.81
C LEU A 245 -15.19 9.84 -5.99
N MET A 246 -15.15 11.03 -6.59
CA MET A 246 -14.62 12.23 -5.95
C MET A 246 -15.69 13.07 -5.22
N ARG A 247 -16.98 12.69 -5.24
CA ARG A 247 -18.06 13.52 -4.67
C ARG A 247 -17.84 13.83 -3.19
N ALA A 248 -17.61 12.80 -2.36
CA ALA A 248 -17.38 12.93 -0.93
C ALA A 248 -16.13 13.78 -0.64
N TRP A 249 -15.03 13.49 -1.36
CA TRP A 249 -13.78 14.22 -1.23
C TRP A 249 -13.93 15.71 -1.53
N ARG A 250 -14.58 16.04 -2.66
CA ARG A 250 -14.80 17.42 -3.09
C ARG A 250 -15.71 18.19 -2.15
N ALA A 251 -16.71 17.53 -1.54
CA ALA A 251 -17.58 18.15 -0.55
C ALA A 251 -16.81 18.52 0.74
N CYS A 252 -15.87 17.68 1.17
CA CYS A 252 -15.14 17.86 2.43
C CYS A 252 -13.89 18.75 2.29
N TYR A 253 -13.15 18.62 1.19
CA TYR A 253 -11.84 19.28 0.98
C TYR A 253 -11.83 20.32 -0.15
N GLY A 254 -12.90 20.43 -0.93
CA GLY A 254 -13.00 21.31 -2.09
C GLY A 254 -12.41 20.71 -3.38
N GLN A 255 -12.35 21.52 -4.44
CA GLN A 255 -11.69 21.15 -5.69
C GLN A 255 -10.19 21.40 -5.56
N ARG A 256 -9.44 20.39 -5.13
CA ARG A 256 -7.97 20.36 -5.25
C ARG A 256 -7.57 19.14 -6.07
#